data_AF-A0A8T7AHN8-F1
#
_entry.id   AF-A0A8T7AHN8-F1
#
_cell.length_a   1.000
_cell.length_b   1.000
_cell.length_c   1.000
_cell.angle_alpha   90.00
_cell.angle_beta   90.00
_cell.angle_gamma   90.00
#
_symmetry.space_group_name_H-M   'P 1'
#
loop_
_entity.id
_entity.type
_entity.pdbx_description
1 polymer ?
#
loop_
_entity_poly.entity_id
_entity_poly.type
_entity_poly.pdbx_seq_one_letter_code
_entity_poly.pdbx_strand_id
1 'polypeptide(L)'
;MNSTPSKLVPEESIPDNGTIREHEGKICIFIDGYWIRYYAPPPNTMAEKRELIYSLRRRVFHHTEEGINSPGWRLEIARKYYENESDAARKRVKAAMLAGSLFNRATDIFTSVVDLEEKGIHVDDTNSLMRQCESCFMEALELGKQVRHFSGEEGVDELWG
;
A
#
# COMPACT_ATOMS: atom_id res chain seq x y z
N MET A 1 -55.07 -22.88 8.35
CA MET A 1 -53.99 -23.22 7.40
C MET A 1 -52.85 -22.25 7.65
N ASN A 2 -51.68 -22.80 7.96
CA ASN A 2 -50.49 -22.09 8.41
C ASN A 2 -49.90 -21.20 7.31
N SER A 3 -49.43 -20.02 7.68
CA SER A 3 -48.36 -19.33 6.96
C SER A 3 -47.63 -18.42 7.95
N THR A 4 -46.64 -19.01 8.61
CA THR A 4 -45.60 -18.29 9.35
C THR A 4 -44.83 -17.42 8.35
N PRO A 5 -44.69 -16.10 8.54
CA PRO A 5 -43.77 -15.34 7.72
C PRO A 5 -42.34 -15.74 8.08
N SER A 6 -41.61 -16.06 7.01
CA SER A 6 -40.19 -16.41 6.94
C SER A 6 -39.32 -15.62 7.92
N LYS A 7 -38.42 -16.32 8.62
CA LYS A 7 -37.31 -15.70 9.35
C LYS A 7 -36.57 -14.76 8.39
N LEU A 8 -36.57 -13.48 8.71
CA LEU A 8 -35.63 -12.51 8.15
C LEU A 8 -34.23 -13.03 8.51
N VAL A 9 -33.48 -13.41 7.48
CA VAL A 9 -32.03 -13.65 7.62
C VAL A 9 -31.43 -12.31 8.05
N PRO A 10 -30.62 -12.23 9.12
CA PRO A 10 -30.02 -10.97 9.52
C PRO A 10 -29.13 -10.48 8.37
N GLU A 11 -29.33 -9.21 8.02
CA GLU A 11 -28.39 -8.42 7.23
C GLU A 11 -27.04 -8.53 7.96
N GLU A 12 -26.10 -9.33 7.44
CA GLU A 12 -24.79 -9.48 8.09
C GLU A 12 -24.12 -8.11 8.09
N SER A 13 -23.95 -7.54 9.29
CA SER A 13 -23.20 -6.32 9.49
C SER A 13 -21.79 -6.49 8.92
N ILE A 14 -21.34 -5.50 8.15
CA ILE A 14 -19.97 -5.46 7.63
C ILE A 14 -18.99 -5.68 8.81
N PRO A 15 -18.08 -6.67 8.74
CA PRO A 15 -17.13 -6.92 9.83
C PRO A 15 -16.22 -5.73 10.11
N ASP A 16 -15.66 -5.65 11.32
CA ASP A 16 -14.63 -4.65 11.62
C ASP A 16 -13.31 -5.00 10.91
N ASN A 17 -12.55 -3.97 10.52
CA ASN A 17 -11.18 -4.15 10.02
C ASN A 17 -10.34 -4.94 11.04
N GLY A 18 -9.61 -5.93 10.54
CA GLY A 18 -8.84 -6.89 11.34
C GLY A 18 -9.60 -8.15 11.74
N THR A 19 -10.89 -8.28 11.40
CA THR A 19 -11.64 -9.52 11.66
C THR A 19 -11.01 -10.68 10.88
N ILE A 20 -10.67 -11.78 11.55
CA ILE A 20 -10.12 -12.99 10.93
C ILE A 20 -11.19 -14.09 10.84
N ARG A 21 -11.36 -14.68 9.66
CA ARG A 21 -12.28 -15.81 9.41
C ARG A 21 -11.69 -16.81 8.44
N GLU A 22 -12.20 -18.04 8.47
CA GLU A 22 -11.89 -19.05 7.47
C GLU A 22 -12.92 -19.03 6.34
N HIS A 23 -12.44 -18.94 5.10
CA HIS A 23 -13.23 -19.01 3.87
C HIS A 23 -12.62 -20.09 2.97
N GLU A 24 -13.37 -21.15 2.66
CA GLU A 24 -12.93 -22.25 1.77
C GLU A 24 -11.56 -22.85 2.16
N GLY A 25 -11.33 -23.10 3.47
CA GLY A 25 -10.05 -23.63 3.97
C GLY A 25 -8.91 -22.60 4.00
N LYS A 26 -9.20 -21.33 3.72
CA LYS A 26 -8.24 -20.24 3.76
C LYS A 26 -8.59 -19.28 4.90
N ILE A 27 -7.70 -19.13 5.87
CA ILE A 27 -7.72 -18.00 6.80
C ILE A 27 -7.57 -16.68 6.02
N CYS A 28 -8.52 -15.77 6.21
CA CYS A 28 -8.57 -14.43 5.64
C CYS A 28 -8.77 -13.39 6.75
N ILE A 29 -8.34 -12.16 6.49
CA ILE A 29 -8.50 -10.98 7.33
C ILE A 29 -9.32 -9.94 6.57
N PHE A 30 -10.28 -9.30 7.25
CA PHE A 30 -11.12 -8.26 6.66
C PHE A 30 -10.42 -6.90 6.76
N ILE A 31 -10.17 -6.22 5.64
CA ILE A 31 -9.55 -4.89 5.57
C ILE A 31 -10.27 -4.09 4.48
N ASP A 32 -10.76 -2.90 4.83
CA ASP A 32 -11.33 -1.89 3.93
C ASP A 32 -12.38 -2.41 2.94
N GLY A 33 -13.22 -3.36 3.38
CA GLY A 33 -14.27 -3.95 2.55
C GLY A 33 -13.93 -5.30 1.91
N TYR A 34 -12.67 -5.74 2.03
CA TYR A 34 -12.15 -6.93 1.35
C TYR A 34 -11.75 -8.03 2.34
N TRP A 35 -11.96 -9.28 1.95
CA TRP A 35 -11.38 -10.44 2.62
C TRP A 35 -10.06 -10.81 1.96
N ILE A 36 -8.95 -10.48 2.62
CA ILE A 36 -7.59 -10.69 2.11
C ILE A 36 -7.01 -11.95 2.75
N ARG A 37 -6.21 -12.72 2.01
CA ARG A 37 -5.54 -13.90 2.56
C ARG A 37 -4.66 -13.51 3.76
N TYR A 38 -4.90 -14.12 4.91
CA TYR A 38 -4.11 -13.87 6.11
C TYR A 38 -2.80 -14.67 6.09
N TYR A 39 -1.71 -13.98 6.41
CA TYR A 39 -0.41 -14.57 6.69
C TYR A 39 0.05 -14.08 8.05
N ALA A 40 0.72 -14.95 8.82
CA ALA A 40 1.31 -14.52 10.08
C ALA A 40 2.33 -13.40 9.82
N PRO A 41 2.27 -12.28 10.58
CA PRO A 41 3.24 -11.21 10.41
C PRO A 41 4.65 -11.71 10.73
N PRO A 42 5.68 -11.27 9.98
CA PRO A 42 7.06 -11.62 10.29
C PRO A 42 7.47 -11.01 11.64
N PRO A 43 8.61 -11.44 12.22
CA PRO A 43 9.15 -10.82 13.41
C PRO A 43 9.25 -9.29 13.28
N ASN A 44 8.92 -8.55 14.33
CA ASN A 44 8.96 -7.09 14.33
C ASN A 44 10.40 -6.57 14.47
N THR A 45 11.22 -6.79 13.45
CA THR A 45 12.61 -6.31 13.34
C THR A 45 12.77 -5.41 12.12
N MET A 46 13.77 -4.52 12.12
CA MET A 46 14.02 -3.65 10.96
C MET A 46 14.40 -4.43 9.70
N ALA A 47 15.17 -5.51 9.84
CA ALA A 47 15.54 -6.37 8.72
C ALA A 47 14.31 -7.02 8.05
N GLU A 48 13.38 -7.57 8.84
CA GLU A 48 12.15 -8.18 8.32
C GLU A 48 11.21 -7.14 7.69
N LYS A 49 11.12 -5.93 8.29
CA LYS A 49 10.38 -4.80 7.69
C LYS A 49 10.97 -4.41 6.34
N ARG A 50 12.30 -4.39 6.20
CA ARG A 50 12.99 -4.10 4.93
C ARG A 50 12.60 -5.13 3.87
N GLU A 51 12.66 -6.41 4.20
CA GLU A 51 12.27 -7.49 3.28
C GLU A 51 10.79 -7.41 2.89
N LEU A 52 9.91 -7.08 3.83
CA LEU A 52 8.50 -6.84 3.56
C LEU A 52 8.31 -5.68 2.57
N ILE A 53 8.94 -4.53 2.80
CA ILE A 53 8.90 -3.38 1.89
C ILE A 53 9.41 -3.76 0.49
N TYR A 54 10.51 -4.51 0.39
CA TYR A 54 11.03 -4.98 -0.89
C TYR A 54 10.10 -5.96 -1.61
N SER A 55 9.44 -6.83 -0.86
CA SER A 55 8.43 -7.75 -1.40
C SER A 55 7.24 -6.99 -1.96
N LEU A 56 6.71 -6.03 -1.18
CA LEU A 56 5.60 -5.16 -1.58
C LEU A 56 5.97 -4.35 -2.82
N ARG A 57 7.14 -3.70 -2.81
CA ARG A 57 7.66 -2.94 -3.97
C ARG A 57 7.64 -3.75 -5.26
N ARG A 58 8.18 -4.99 -5.20
CA ARG A 58 8.24 -5.90 -6.35
C ARG A 58 6.84 -6.27 -6.84
N ARG A 59 5.95 -6.64 -5.92
CA ARG A 59 4.58 -7.04 -6.24
C ARG A 59 3.82 -5.88 -6.87
N VAL A 60 3.81 -4.72 -6.21
CA VAL A 60 3.12 -3.52 -6.66
C VAL A 60 3.53 -3.18 -8.10
N PHE A 61 4.82 -2.92 -8.34
CA PHE A 61 5.24 -2.47 -9.67
C PHE A 61 5.13 -3.53 -10.77
N HIS A 62 5.08 -4.82 -10.41
CA HIS A 62 4.86 -5.89 -11.38
C HIS A 62 3.40 -5.96 -11.85
N HIS A 63 2.45 -5.55 -11.01
CA HIS A 63 1.02 -5.67 -11.30
C HIS A 63 0.34 -4.34 -11.69
N THR A 64 1.07 -3.24 -11.67
CA THR A 64 0.55 -1.91 -12.01
C THR A 64 0.85 -1.52 -13.46
N GLU A 65 0.11 -0.54 -13.98
CA GLU A 65 0.36 0.04 -15.31
C GLU A 65 1.81 0.58 -15.45
N GLU A 66 2.27 0.67 -16.69
CA GLU A 66 3.63 1.11 -17.01
C GLU A 66 3.91 2.56 -16.55
N GLY A 67 5.18 2.83 -16.22
CA GLY A 67 5.64 4.18 -15.85
C GLY A 67 5.47 4.55 -14.37
N ILE A 68 4.77 3.73 -13.58
CA ILE A 68 4.59 3.97 -12.15
C ILE A 68 5.89 3.77 -11.37
N ASN A 69 6.73 2.79 -11.73
CA ASN A 69 8.01 2.54 -11.06
C ASN A 69 9.06 3.63 -11.37
N SER A 70 8.76 4.85 -10.93
CA SER A 70 9.60 6.03 -11.05
C SER A 70 10.57 6.09 -9.87
N PRO A 71 11.86 6.37 -10.11
CA PRO A 71 12.86 6.30 -9.04
C PRO A 71 12.66 7.42 -8.00
N GLY A 72 13.08 7.17 -6.76
CA GLY A 72 12.89 8.10 -5.62
C GLY A 72 13.64 9.42 -5.74
N TRP A 73 14.77 9.46 -6.47
CA TRP A 73 15.51 10.69 -6.73
C TRP A 73 14.80 11.64 -7.71
N ARG A 74 13.77 11.18 -8.44
CA ARG A 74 12.95 12.00 -9.34
C ARG A 74 11.70 12.61 -8.69
N LEU A 75 11.52 12.41 -7.38
CA LEU A 75 10.32 12.86 -6.64
C LEU A 75 9.92 14.31 -6.96
N GLU A 76 10.86 15.26 -6.87
CA GLU A 76 10.56 16.68 -7.12
C GLU A 76 10.08 16.95 -8.55
N ILE A 77 10.65 16.22 -9.52
CA ILE A 77 10.26 16.34 -10.93
C ILE A 77 8.86 15.76 -11.12
N ALA A 78 8.58 14.59 -10.55
CA ALA A 78 7.26 13.96 -10.60
C ALA A 78 6.19 14.86 -9.96
N ARG A 79 6.50 15.45 -8.80
CA ARG A 79 5.64 16.39 -8.07
C ARG A 79 5.31 17.61 -8.93
N LYS A 80 6.34 18.25 -9.49
CA LYS A 80 6.16 19.41 -10.38
C LYS A 80 5.26 19.08 -11.57
N TYR A 81 5.39 17.89 -12.17
CA TYR A 81 4.55 17.51 -13.29
C TYR A 81 3.10 17.26 -12.89
N TYR A 82 2.87 16.62 -11.74
CA TYR A 82 1.55 16.38 -11.19
C TYR A 82 0.81 17.68 -10.85
N GLU A 83 1.47 18.59 -10.13
CA GLU A 83 0.88 19.86 -9.69
C GLU A 83 0.50 20.76 -10.87
N ASN A 84 1.33 20.81 -11.92
CA ASN A 84 1.10 21.64 -13.10
C ASN A 84 0.17 21.01 -14.16
N GLU A 85 -0.31 19.78 -13.96
CA GLU A 85 -1.26 19.18 -14.89
C GLU A 85 -2.69 19.64 -14.62
N SER A 86 -3.38 20.00 -15.70
CA SER A 86 -4.78 20.44 -15.68
C SER A 86 -5.73 19.40 -16.28
N ASP A 87 -5.25 18.58 -17.22
CA ASP A 87 -6.05 17.51 -17.79
C ASP A 87 -6.20 16.35 -16.80
N ALA A 88 -7.43 16.00 -16.46
CA ALA A 88 -7.73 15.01 -15.42
C ALA A 88 -7.12 13.64 -15.72
N ALA A 89 -7.17 13.18 -16.97
CA ALA A 89 -6.65 11.87 -17.35
C ALA A 89 -5.11 11.83 -17.22
N ARG A 90 -4.42 12.88 -17.68
CA ARG A 90 -2.96 13.01 -17.51
C ARG A 90 -2.57 13.22 -16.05
N LYS A 91 -3.38 13.95 -15.29
CA LYS A 91 -3.11 14.23 -13.87
C LYS A 91 -3.14 12.95 -13.04
N ARG A 92 -4.07 12.03 -13.33
CA ARG A 92 -4.10 10.68 -12.75
C ARG A 92 -2.80 9.91 -13.02
N VAL A 93 -2.34 9.86 -14.27
CA VAL A 93 -1.07 9.18 -14.62
C VAL A 93 0.10 9.80 -13.84
N LYS A 94 0.16 11.12 -13.78
CA LYS A 94 1.21 11.83 -13.03
C LYS A 94 1.12 11.61 -11.52
N ALA A 95 -0.09 11.45 -10.97
CA ALA A 95 -0.29 11.04 -9.58
C ALA A 95 0.28 9.65 -9.32
N ALA A 96 0.03 8.70 -10.23
CA ALA A 96 0.58 7.34 -10.16
C ALA A 96 2.12 7.34 -10.24
N MET A 97 2.71 8.15 -11.12
CA MET A 97 4.17 8.34 -11.19
C MET A 97 4.74 8.94 -9.90
N LEU A 98 4.05 9.94 -9.33
CA LEU A 98 4.44 10.56 -8.06
C LEU A 98 4.37 9.55 -6.91
N ALA A 99 3.31 8.73 -6.85
CA ALA A 99 3.15 7.65 -5.86
C ALA A 99 4.35 6.69 -5.91
N GLY A 100 4.75 6.24 -7.11
CA GLY A 100 5.91 5.37 -7.23
C GLY A 100 7.24 6.04 -6.85
N SER A 101 7.44 7.32 -7.18
CA SER A 101 8.62 8.07 -6.71
C SER A 101 8.64 8.23 -5.19
N LEU A 102 7.50 8.48 -4.55
CA LEU A 102 7.38 8.55 -3.09
C LEU A 102 7.67 7.20 -2.43
N PHE A 103 7.07 6.12 -2.94
CA PHE A 103 7.29 4.77 -2.44
C PHE A 103 8.77 4.36 -2.54
N ASN A 104 9.40 4.63 -3.69
CA ASN A 104 10.82 4.34 -3.88
C ASN A 104 11.70 5.20 -2.97
N ARG A 105 11.38 6.49 -2.78
CA ARG A 105 12.09 7.35 -1.81
C ARG A 105 11.98 6.81 -0.38
N ALA A 106 10.78 6.42 0.04
CA ALA A 106 10.55 5.84 1.36
C ALA A 106 11.38 4.56 1.56
N THR A 107 11.39 3.70 0.53
CA THR A 107 12.20 2.47 0.51
C THR A 107 13.71 2.75 0.63
N ASP A 108 14.22 3.76 -0.09
CA ASP A 108 15.64 4.16 -0.04
C ASP A 108 16.03 4.68 1.35
N ILE A 109 15.17 5.51 1.97
CA ILE A 109 15.38 6.02 3.32
C ILE A 109 15.35 4.88 4.34
N PHE A 110 14.36 4.00 4.27
CA PHE A 110 14.22 2.88 5.21
C PHE A 110 15.40 1.93 5.13
N THR A 111 15.86 1.62 3.91
CA THR A 111 17.08 0.82 3.69
C THR A 111 18.29 1.47 4.36
N SER A 112 18.45 2.78 4.20
CA SER A 112 19.55 3.51 4.83
C SER A 112 19.47 3.48 6.36
N VAL A 113 18.26 3.54 6.94
CA VAL A 113 18.04 3.42 8.38
C VAL A 113 18.43 2.02 8.89
N VAL A 114 18.01 0.97 8.20
CA VAL A 114 18.37 -0.42 8.55
C VAL A 114 19.90 -0.58 8.53
N ASP A 115 20.56 -0.05 7.50
CA ASP A 115 22.02 -0.11 7.37
C ASP A 115 22.76 0.67 8.48
N LEU A 116 22.16 1.71 9.06
CA LEU A 116 22.68 2.43 10.22
C LEU A 116 22.52 1.59 11.50
N GLU A 117 21.34 0.99 11.70
CA GLU A 117 21.09 0.12 12.87
C GLU A 117 21.98 -1.12 12.86
N GLU A 118 22.22 -1.74 11.70
CA GLU A 118 23.15 -2.87 11.53
C GLU A 118 24.60 -2.49 11.92
N LYS A 119 24.96 -1.20 11.86
CA LYS A 119 26.26 -0.67 12.30
C LYS A 119 26.28 -0.22 13.76
N GLY A 120 25.18 -0.42 14.49
CA GLY A 120 25.03 -0.02 15.90
C GLY A 120 24.64 1.45 16.11
N ILE A 121 24.22 2.16 15.05
CA ILE A 121 23.69 3.53 15.16
C ILE A 121 22.17 3.44 15.30
N HIS A 122 21.68 3.64 16.51
CA HIS A 122 20.25 3.58 16.78
C HIS A 122 19.51 4.77 16.14
N VAL A 123 18.40 4.47 15.47
CA VAL A 123 17.50 5.45 14.85
C VAL A 123 16.10 5.24 15.43
N ASP A 124 15.68 6.13 16.31
CA ASP A 124 14.33 6.08 16.89
C ASP A 124 13.24 6.64 15.95
N ASP A 125 11.98 6.40 16.28
CA ASP A 125 10.81 6.82 15.49
C ASP A 125 10.64 8.34 15.41
N THR A 126 11.26 9.11 16.31
CA THR A 126 11.22 10.57 16.27
C THR A 126 12.27 11.16 15.32
N ASN A 127 13.21 10.33 14.86
CA ASN A 127 14.27 10.73 13.94
C ASN A 127 13.69 11.31 12.64
N SER A 128 14.31 12.39 12.16
CA SER A 128 13.89 13.06 10.92
C SER A 128 13.88 12.16 9.68
N LEU A 129 14.71 11.12 9.63
CA LEU A 129 14.71 10.13 8.56
C LEU A 129 13.46 9.25 8.62
N MET A 130 13.09 8.78 9.81
CA MET A 130 11.88 7.98 10.01
C MET A 130 10.62 8.77 9.69
N ARG A 131 10.52 10.03 10.14
CA ARG A 131 9.40 10.92 9.80
C ARG A 131 9.27 11.19 8.30
N GLN A 132 10.40 11.36 7.60
CA GLN A 132 10.40 11.54 6.15
C GLN A 132 9.99 10.26 5.42
N CYS A 133 10.46 9.09 5.89
CA CYS A 133 10.06 7.78 5.37
C CYS A 133 8.55 7.57 5.51
N GLU A 134 8.00 7.81 6.72
CA GLU A 134 6.57 7.72 7.01
C GLU A 134 5.76 8.66 6.12
N SER A 135 6.14 9.94 6.03
CA SER A 135 5.48 10.92 5.17
C SER A 135 5.43 10.48 3.71
N CYS A 136 6.54 9.95 3.18
CA CYS A 136 6.58 9.42 1.82
C CYS A 136 5.64 8.23 1.64
N PHE A 137 5.60 7.28 2.58
CA PHE A 137 4.68 6.14 2.50
C PHE A 137 3.21 6.57 2.57
N MET A 138 2.87 7.47 3.48
CA MET A 138 1.49 7.95 3.63
C MET A 138 0.99 8.67 2.37
N GLU A 139 1.81 9.52 1.77
CA GLU A 139 1.46 10.20 0.52
C GLU A 139 1.42 9.23 -0.68
N ALA A 140 2.34 8.25 -0.73
CA ALA A 140 2.34 7.21 -1.75
C ALA A 140 1.05 6.37 -1.69
N LEU A 141 0.58 6.03 -0.48
CA LEU A 141 -0.66 5.28 -0.26
C LEU A 141 -1.88 6.07 -0.77
N GLU A 142 -1.95 7.36 -0.45
CA GLU A 142 -3.07 8.20 -0.89
C GLU A 142 -3.12 8.34 -2.42
N LEU A 143 -1.97 8.63 -3.05
CA LEU A 143 -1.88 8.77 -4.51
C LEU A 143 -1.97 7.41 -5.23
N GLY A 144 -1.64 6.32 -4.54
CA GLY A 144 -1.74 4.95 -5.03
C GLY A 144 -3.15 4.57 -5.49
N LYS A 145 -4.20 5.21 -4.94
CA LYS A 145 -5.60 5.05 -5.39
C LYS A 145 -5.83 5.43 -6.85
N GLN A 146 -4.91 6.16 -7.48
CA GLN A 146 -4.99 6.56 -8.89
C GLN A 146 -4.37 5.53 -9.85
N VAL A 147 -3.69 4.52 -9.31
CA VAL A 147 -2.95 3.50 -10.04
C VAL A 147 -3.89 2.44 -10.58
N ARG A 148 -3.70 2.06 -11.85
CA ARG A 148 -4.45 0.97 -12.49
C ARG A 148 -3.64 -0.30 -12.59
N HIS A 149 -4.34 -1.43 -12.66
CA HIS A 149 -3.73 -2.72 -12.89
C HIS A 149 -3.11 -2.75 -14.30
N PHE A 150 -2.09 -3.57 -14.54
CA PHE A 150 -1.43 -3.63 -15.85
C PHE A 150 -2.39 -4.01 -16.99
N SER A 151 -3.50 -4.71 -16.69
CA SER A 151 -4.57 -5.02 -17.66
C SER A 151 -5.43 -3.81 -18.04
N GLY A 152 -5.32 -2.70 -17.30
CA GLY A 152 -6.14 -1.49 -17.47
C GLY A 152 -7.46 -1.49 -16.69
N GLU A 153 -7.79 -2.59 -16.01
CA GLU A 153 -8.97 -2.72 -15.14
C GLU A 153 -8.77 -2.00 -13.78
N GLU A 154 -9.88 -1.57 -13.17
CA GLU A 154 -9.92 -1.14 -11.77
C GLU A 154 -9.69 -2.37 -10.87
N GLY A 155 -8.84 -2.26 -9.84
CA GLY A 155 -8.53 -3.39 -8.97
C GLY A 155 -7.09 -3.46 -8.47
N VAL A 156 -6.49 -2.32 -8.14
CA VAL A 156 -5.17 -2.29 -7.47
C VAL A 156 -5.30 -1.99 -5.98
N ASP A 157 -6.51 -1.78 -5.48
CA ASP A 157 -6.76 -1.51 -4.06
C ASP A 157 -6.24 -2.67 -3.19
N GLU A 158 -6.35 -3.92 -3.66
CA GLU A 158 -5.79 -5.12 -3.00
C GLU A 158 -4.24 -5.21 -3.03
N LEU A 159 -3.57 -4.37 -3.83
CA LEU A 159 -2.11 -4.40 -4.02
C LEU A 159 -1.41 -3.23 -3.33
N TRP A 160 -2.13 -2.13 -3.07
CA TRP A 160 -1.60 -0.95 -2.36
C TRP A 160 -2.00 -0.89 -0.87
N GLY A 161 -3.03 -1.64 -0.45
CA GLY A 161 -3.44 -1.84 0.96
C GLY A 161 -3.34 -3.29 1.41
#